data_AF-A0A972I9U8-F1
#
_entry.id   AF-A0A972I9U8-F1
#
_cell.length_a   1.000
_cell.length_b   1.000
_cell.length_c   1.000
_cell.angle_alpha   90.00
_cell.angle_beta   90.00
_cell.angle_gamma   90.00
#
_symmetry.space_group_name_H-M   'P 1'
#
loop_
_entity.id
_entity.type
_entity.pdbx_description
1 polymer ?
#
loop_
_entity_poly.entity_id
_entity_poly.type
_entity_poly.pdbx_seq_one_letter_code
_entity_poly.pdbx_strand_id
1 'polypeptide(L)'
;MASLRACFVLFGALGLAACGSEAARKPPVDSGLFDDASTDGEVDAASPECLDKPLGTPCGSPDESECDAPDTCDGLGNCLPNFAPTNTPCGDPSESECDAPDTCDGQGACLANHAPPGTPCGPPIASACDVTDLCDGDGACVERFAEDGEPCGDDGSCASGICVER
;
A
#
# COMPACT_ATOMS: atom_id res chain seq x y z
N MET A 1 -35.75 -30.12 12.82
CA MET A 1 -36.93 -30.73 13.45
C MET A 1 -37.69 -31.51 12.38
N ALA A 2 -37.78 -32.83 12.52
CA ALA A 2 -38.29 -33.74 11.51
C ALA A 2 -39.80 -33.53 11.28
N SER A 3 -40.17 -33.07 10.08
CA SER A 3 -41.57 -33.04 9.63
C SER A 3 -41.93 -34.42 9.10
N LEU A 4 -42.62 -35.17 9.94
CA LEU A 4 -43.14 -36.50 9.66
C LEU A 4 -44.28 -36.38 8.62
N ARG A 5 -43.95 -36.36 7.33
CA ARG A 5 -44.96 -36.50 6.27
C ARG A 5 -45.25 -37.97 6.03
N ALA A 6 -46.47 -38.33 6.43
CA ALA A 6 -47.09 -39.64 6.34
C ALA A 6 -46.79 -40.37 5.02
N CYS A 7 -46.09 -41.50 5.11
CA CYS A 7 -46.30 -42.60 4.18
C CYS A 7 -47.72 -43.13 4.39
N PHE A 8 -48.66 -42.61 3.61
CA PHE A 8 -50.00 -43.18 3.52
C PHE A 8 -49.91 -44.50 2.78
N VAL A 9 -49.76 -45.59 3.53
CA VAL A 9 -49.89 -46.95 3.00
C VAL A 9 -51.38 -47.26 2.89
N LEU A 10 -51.97 -47.00 1.73
CA LEU A 10 -53.30 -47.51 1.40
C LEU A 10 -53.13 -48.87 0.72
N PHE A 11 -53.44 -49.93 1.46
CA PHE A 11 -53.64 -51.27 0.93
C PHE A 11 -54.80 -51.25 -0.08
N GLY A 12 -54.51 -51.55 -1.35
CA GLY A 12 -55.51 -51.66 -2.40
C GLY A 12 -54.92 -52.30 -3.66
N ALA A 13 -55.51 -53.41 -4.07
CA ALA A 13 -55.08 -54.34 -5.10
C ALA A 13 -54.87 -53.76 -6.52
N LEU A 14 -53.93 -54.38 -7.25
CA LEU A 14 -53.65 -54.32 -8.69
C LEU A 14 -53.41 -52.94 -9.34
N GLY A 15 -52.14 -52.66 -9.66
CA GLY A 15 -51.76 -51.66 -10.66
C GLY A 15 -50.26 -51.49 -10.79
N LEU A 16 -49.69 -51.83 -11.95
CA LEU A 16 -48.33 -51.44 -12.34
C LEU A 16 -48.25 -49.91 -12.36
N ALA A 17 -47.37 -49.32 -11.55
CA ALA A 17 -46.91 -47.95 -11.72
C ALA A 17 -45.39 -47.90 -11.54
N ALA A 18 -44.69 -47.77 -12.67
CA ALA A 18 -43.28 -47.43 -12.70
C ALA A 18 -43.12 -45.94 -12.35
N CYS A 19 -42.20 -45.64 -11.44
CA CYS A 19 -41.52 -44.35 -11.28
C CYS A 19 -40.13 -44.73 -10.75
N GLY A 20 -39.07 -44.73 -11.56
CA GLY A 20 -38.47 -43.53 -12.12
C GLY A 20 -37.38 -43.07 -11.15
N SER A 21 -36.18 -43.63 -11.28
CA SER A 21 -34.99 -43.28 -10.51
C SER A 21 -34.72 -41.77 -10.57
N GLU A 22 -34.77 -41.13 -9.40
CA GLU A 22 -34.64 -39.69 -9.22
C GLU A 22 -33.23 -39.23 -9.64
N ALA A 23 -33.18 -38.45 -10.72
CA ALA A 23 -32.02 -37.65 -11.06
C ALA A 23 -31.81 -36.59 -9.97
N ALA A 24 -30.58 -36.49 -9.47
CA ALA A 24 -30.13 -35.51 -8.50
C ALA A 24 -30.54 -34.10 -8.92
N ARG A 25 -31.58 -33.55 -8.28
CA ARG A 25 -31.97 -32.15 -8.43
C ARG A 25 -31.18 -31.34 -7.41
N LYS A 26 -30.25 -30.52 -7.91
CA LYS A 26 -29.58 -29.46 -7.15
C LYS A 26 -30.64 -28.65 -6.40
N PRO A 27 -30.48 -28.40 -5.08
CA PRO A 27 -31.44 -27.57 -4.36
C PRO A 27 -31.49 -26.15 -4.96
N PRO A 28 -32.64 -25.46 -4.86
CA PRO A 28 -32.74 -24.06 -5.27
C PRO A 28 -31.78 -23.24 -4.41
N VAL A 29 -30.99 -22.38 -5.07
CA VAL A 29 -30.29 -21.29 -4.39
C VAL A 29 -31.37 -20.36 -3.84
N ASP A 30 -31.57 -20.41 -2.53
CA ASP A 30 -32.49 -19.54 -1.83
C ASP A 30 -31.95 -18.11 -1.93
N SER A 31 -32.73 -17.28 -2.61
CA SER A 31 -32.47 -15.85 -2.72
C SER A 31 -33.02 -15.20 -1.45
N GLY A 32 -32.29 -15.31 -0.34
CA GLY A 32 -32.72 -14.66 0.89
C GLY A 32 -32.10 -15.18 2.17
N LEU A 33 -30.82 -14.89 2.40
CA LEU A 33 -30.32 -14.56 3.74
C LEU A 33 -28.99 -13.81 3.64
N PHE A 34 -29.07 -12.49 3.47
CA PHE A 34 -27.94 -11.60 3.77
C PHE A 34 -27.96 -11.34 5.28
N ASP A 35 -27.63 -12.35 6.07
CA ASP A 35 -27.40 -12.21 7.52
C ASP A 35 -26.17 -13.04 7.91
N ASP A 36 -25.03 -12.79 7.26
CA ASP A 36 -23.72 -13.20 7.77
C ASP A 36 -22.94 -11.94 8.17
N ALA A 37 -23.40 -11.31 9.24
CA ALA A 37 -22.49 -10.56 10.10
C ALA A 37 -21.64 -11.60 10.86
N SER A 38 -20.60 -12.13 10.22
CA SER A 38 -19.59 -12.94 10.91
C SER A 38 -18.75 -12.02 11.79
N THR A 39 -18.94 -12.13 13.11
CA THR A 39 -18.21 -11.40 14.16
C THR A 39 -16.98 -12.16 14.66
N ASP A 40 -16.45 -13.08 13.86
CA ASP A 40 -15.61 -14.16 14.37
C ASP A 40 -14.28 -14.24 13.62
N GLY A 41 -13.69 -13.11 13.21
CA GLY A 41 -12.25 -13.00 12.95
C GLY A 41 -11.58 -14.08 12.07
N GLU A 42 -12.30 -14.65 11.09
CA GLU A 42 -11.77 -15.67 10.18
C GLU A 42 -11.88 -15.15 8.74
N VAL A 43 -10.77 -15.25 8.02
CA VAL A 43 -10.54 -14.82 6.63
C VAL A 43 -11.52 -15.45 5.65
N ASP A 44 -12.55 -14.70 5.23
CA ASP A 44 -13.24 -15.00 3.97
C ASP A 44 -12.35 -14.51 2.82
N ALA A 45 -11.44 -15.37 2.39
CA ALA A 45 -10.53 -15.21 1.25
C ALA A 45 -11.27 -15.18 -0.12
N ALA A 46 -12.45 -14.57 -0.18
CA ALA A 46 -13.20 -14.37 -1.40
C ALA A 46 -13.78 -12.97 -1.39
N SER A 47 -13.28 -12.11 -2.26
CA SER A 47 -13.88 -10.79 -2.49
C SER A 47 -15.19 -11.01 -3.27
N PRO A 48 -16.36 -10.66 -2.72
CA PRO A 48 -17.65 -10.97 -3.34
C PRO A 48 -17.84 -10.29 -4.71
N GLU A 49 -17.13 -9.19 -4.95
CA GLU A 49 -17.06 -8.52 -6.26
C GLU A 49 -16.26 -9.29 -7.31
N CYS A 50 -15.36 -10.20 -6.89
CA CYS A 50 -14.53 -11.04 -7.75
C CYS A 50 -15.06 -12.46 -7.93
N LEU A 51 -16.12 -12.86 -7.22
CA LEU A 51 -16.73 -14.17 -7.37
C LEU A 51 -17.21 -14.38 -8.82
N ASP A 52 -16.77 -15.48 -9.42
CA ASP A 52 -17.05 -15.86 -10.82
C ASP A 52 -16.65 -14.78 -11.86
N LYS A 53 -15.77 -13.84 -11.49
CA LYS A 53 -15.23 -12.82 -12.40
C LYS A 53 -13.99 -13.34 -13.12
N PRO A 54 -13.78 -12.95 -14.38
CA PRO A 54 -12.53 -13.25 -15.07
C PRO A 54 -11.34 -12.50 -14.44
N LEU A 55 -10.14 -13.07 -14.60
CA LEU A 55 -8.87 -12.41 -14.28
C LEU A 55 -8.83 -11.00 -14.91
N GLY A 56 -8.37 -10.01 -14.14
CA GLY A 56 -8.24 -8.63 -14.60
C GLY A 56 -9.52 -7.80 -14.52
N THR A 57 -10.61 -8.34 -13.97
CA THR A 57 -11.82 -7.54 -13.69
C THR A 57 -11.49 -6.51 -12.62
N PRO A 58 -11.80 -5.21 -12.81
CA PRO A 58 -11.60 -4.20 -11.77
C PRO A 58 -12.40 -4.54 -10.51
N CYS A 59 -11.79 -4.34 -9.36
CA CYS A 59 -12.36 -4.55 -8.03
C CYS A 59 -11.72 -3.54 -7.06
N GLY A 60 -12.09 -3.56 -5.78
CA GLY A 60 -11.32 -2.87 -4.74
C GLY A 60 -11.08 -1.39 -5.01
N SER A 61 -9.84 -0.95 -4.78
CA SER A 61 -9.40 0.42 -5.02
C SER A 61 -9.26 0.70 -6.53
N PRO A 62 -9.88 1.77 -7.05
CA PRO A 62 -9.65 2.23 -8.42
C PRO A 62 -8.47 3.20 -8.52
N ASP A 63 -7.76 3.46 -7.42
CA ASP A 63 -6.70 4.46 -7.36
C ASP A 63 -5.56 4.09 -8.32
N GLU A 64 -4.99 5.12 -8.94
CA GLU A 64 -3.88 4.99 -9.89
C GLU A 64 -2.79 6.00 -9.51
N SER A 65 -1.62 5.46 -9.20
CA SER A 65 -0.39 6.19 -8.93
C SER A 65 0.79 5.42 -9.54
N GLU A 66 1.99 6.00 -9.46
CA GLU A 66 3.20 5.30 -9.92
C GLU A 66 3.52 4.04 -9.10
N CYS A 67 3.03 3.95 -7.86
CA CYS A 67 3.28 2.83 -6.95
C CYS A 67 2.07 1.92 -6.72
N ASP A 68 0.88 2.31 -7.16
CA ASP A 68 -0.36 1.58 -6.95
C ASP A 68 -1.23 1.68 -8.19
N ALA A 69 -1.43 0.56 -8.89
CA ALA A 69 -2.35 0.48 -10.01
C ALA A 69 -3.70 -0.07 -9.54
N PRO A 70 -4.81 0.22 -10.25
CA PRO A 70 -6.14 -0.22 -9.84
C PRO A 70 -6.23 -1.72 -9.55
N ASP A 71 -6.91 -2.11 -8.47
CA ASP A 71 -7.01 -3.50 -8.04
C ASP A 71 -7.73 -4.35 -9.08
N THR A 72 -7.34 -5.63 -9.19
CA THR A 72 -7.97 -6.55 -10.15
C THR A 72 -8.21 -7.93 -9.56
N CYS A 73 -9.28 -8.57 -10.05
CA CYS A 73 -9.62 -9.93 -9.67
C CYS A 73 -8.59 -10.93 -10.22
N ASP A 74 -8.21 -11.91 -9.42
CA ASP A 74 -7.27 -12.98 -9.81
C ASP A 74 -7.90 -14.12 -10.63
N GLY A 75 -9.22 -14.06 -10.86
CA GLY A 75 -9.99 -15.12 -11.53
C GLY A 75 -10.29 -16.35 -10.66
N LEU A 76 -9.87 -16.34 -9.39
CA LEU A 76 -10.15 -17.36 -8.38
C LEU A 76 -11.08 -16.84 -7.27
N GLY A 77 -11.49 -15.58 -7.36
CA GLY A 77 -12.41 -14.94 -6.41
C GLY A 77 -11.73 -13.96 -5.46
N ASN A 78 -10.44 -13.68 -5.59
CA ASN A 78 -9.75 -12.67 -4.81
C ASN A 78 -9.65 -11.36 -5.59
N CYS A 79 -9.84 -10.24 -4.89
CA CYS A 79 -9.40 -8.94 -5.38
C CYS A 79 -7.98 -8.71 -4.90
N LEU A 80 -7.04 -8.47 -5.82
CA LEU A 80 -5.63 -8.26 -5.50
C LEU A 80 -5.22 -6.82 -5.77
N PRO A 81 -4.48 -6.19 -4.85
CA PRO A 81 -3.85 -4.91 -5.12
C PRO A 81 -2.73 -5.07 -6.13
N ASN A 82 -2.53 -4.05 -6.97
CA ASN A 82 -1.51 -4.03 -7.99
C ASN A 82 -0.39 -3.04 -7.66
N PHE A 83 0.21 -3.23 -6.47
CA PHE A 83 1.35 -2.44 -6.03
C PHE A 83 2.59 -2.66 -6.91
N ALA A 84 3.28 -1.57 -7.23
CA ALA A 84 4.60 -1.64 -7.83
C ALA A 84 5.61 -2.29 -6.87
N PRO A 85 6.63 -3.00 -7.37
CA PRO A 85 7.68 -3.56 -6.52
C PRO A 85 8.41 -2.51 -5.66
N THR A 86 8.96 -2.95 -4.53
CA THR A 86 9.83 -2.10 -3.71
C THR A 86 11.03 -1.61 -4.55
N ASN A 87 11.42 -0.34 -4.38
CA ASN A 87 12.47 0.35 -5.14
C ASN A 87 12.11 0.68 -6.60
N THR A 88 10.85 0.51 -7.04
CA THR A 88 10.41 1.05 -8.32
C THR A 88 10.47 2.59 -8.26
N PRO A 89 11.09 3.28 -9.23
CA PRO A 89 11.11 4.74 -9.26
C PRO A 89 9.72 5.33 -9.33
N CYS A 90 9.51 6.40 -8.56
CA CYS A 90 8.30 7.22 -8.54
C CYS A 90 8.71 8.65 -8.19
N GLY A 91 7.77 9.60 -8.10
CA GLY A 91 7.98 10.90 -7.48
C GLY A 91 9.13 11.71 -8.08
N ASP A 92 9.94 12.31 -7.20
CA ASP A 92 11.10 13.10 -7.59
C ASP A 92 12.31 12.19 -7.95
N PRO A 93 12.86 12.28 -9.19
CA PRO A 93 14.06 11.54 -9.57
C PRO A 93 15.38 12.25 -9.17
N SER A 94 15.27 13.36 -8.44
CA SER A 94 16.36 14.16 -7.90
C SER A 94 17.40 13.31 -7.14
N GLU A 95 18.67 13.66 -7.32
CA GLU A 95 19.78 13.04 -6.58
C GLU A 95 20.75 14.15 -6.15
N SER A 96 20.96 14.25 -4.84
CA SER A 96 21.90 15.15 -4.18
C SER A 96 22.50 14.46 -2.96
N GLU A 97 23.32 15.17 -2.18
CA GLU A 97 23.85 14.61 -0.92
C GLU A 97 22.77 14.45 0.16
N CYS A 98 21.69 15.25 0.08
CA CYS A 98 20.60 15.25 1.05
C CYS A 98 19.31 14.62 0.52
N ASP A 99 19.29 14.17 -0.73
CA ASP A 99 18.10 13.68 -1.40
C ASP A 99 18.48 12.56 -2.36
N ALA A 100 17.73 11.48 -2.35
CA ALA A 100 17.90 10.37 -3.28
C ALA A 100 16.57 10.16 -4.03
N PRO A 101 16.60 9.57 -5.23
CA PRO A 101 15.38 9.39 -6.01
C PRO A 101 14.28 8.66 -5.24
N ASP A 102 13.05 9.15 -5.35
CA ASP A 102 11.89 8.57 -4.68
C ASP A 102 11.61 7.15 -5.19
N THR A 103 11.12 6.30 -4.29
CA THR A 103 10.86 4.90 -4.62
C THR A 103 9.63 4.32 -3.94
N CYS A 104 8.99 3.38 -4.61
CA CYS A 104 7.84 2.66 -4.07
C CYS A 104 8.24 1.74 -2.91
N ASP A 105 7.38 1.64 -1.89
CA ASP A 105 7.59 0.79 -0.72
C ASP A 105 7.16 -0.68 -0.93
N GLY A 106 6.45 -0.98 -2.02
CA GLY A 106 5.86 -2.30 -2.29
C GLY A 106 4.43 -2.47 -1.77
N GLN A 107 3.85 -1.42 -1.19
CA GLN A 107 2.49 -1.38 -0.61
C GLN A 107 1.67 -0.18 -1.12
N GLY A 108 2.09 0.42 -2.24
CA GLY A 108 1.37 1.51 -2.89
C GLY A 108 1.85 2.92 -2.56
N ALA A 109 2.79 3.09 -1.63
CA ALA A 109 3.32 4.41 -1.28
C ALA A 109 4.59 4.73 -2.05
N CYS A 110 4.65 5.94 -2.63
CA CYS A 110 5.90 6.54 -3.10
C CYS A 110 6.60 7.24 -1.93
N LEU A 111 7.82 6.80 -1.59
CA LEU A 111 8.59 7.32 -0.46
C LEU A 111 9.61 8.34 -0.93
N ALA A 112 9.56 9.51 -0.29
CA ALA A 112 10.63 10.50 -0.36
C ALA A 112 11.90 9.95 0.32
N ASN A 113 13.03 9.95 -0.39
CA ASN A 113 14.28 9.39 0.12
C ASN A 113 15.27 10.47 0.57
N HIS A 114 14.77 11.44 1.34
CA HIS A 114 15.59 12.48 1.95
C HIS A 114 16.56 11.90 3.01
N ALA A 115 17.77 12.44 3.03
CA ALA A 115 18.71 12.15 4.11
C ALA A 115 18.18 12.67 5.45
N PRO A 116 18.48 12.00 6.58
CA PRO A 116 18.06 12.47 7.89
C PRO A 116 18.54 13.89 8.21
N PRO A 117 17.78 14.68 8.97
CA PRO A 117 18.21 15.99 9.41
C PRO A 117 19.53 15.88 10.18
N GLY A 118 20.48 16.76 9.87
CA GLY A 118 21.81 16.75 10.49
C GLY A 118 22.84 15.84 9.81
N THR A 119 22.50 15.21 8.69
CA THR A 119 23.48 14.51 7.85
C THR A 119 24.44 15.55 7.24
N PRO A 120 25.77 15.39 7.36
CA PRO A 120 26.73 16.29 6.72
C PRO A 120 26.58 16.31 5.20
N CYS A 121 26.61 17.50 4.64
CA CYS A 121 26.57 17.75 3.20
C CYS A 121 27.46 18.96 2.88
N GLY A 122 27.45 19.38 1.62
CA GLY A 122 28.13 20.56 1.13
C GLY A 122 29.64 20.40 0.98
N PRO A 123 30.32 21.47 0.55
CA PRO A 123 31.77 21.49 0.49
C PRO A 123 32.41 21.32 1.87
N PRO A 124 33.69 20.90 1.93
CA PRO A 124 34.43 20.89 3.20
C PRO A 124 34.62 22.31 3.73
N ILE A 125 34.71 22.43 5.06
CA ILE A 125 34.93 23.69 5.78
C ILE A 125 36.08 24.48 5.15
N ALA A 126 35.76 25.64 4.57
CA ALA A 126 36.68 26.48 3.81
C ALA A 126 37.41 27.53 4.67
N SER A 127 36.85 27.90 5.82
CA SER A 127 37.43 28.91 6.72
C SER A 127 37.02 28.68 8.18
N ALA A 128 37.64 29.43 9.11
CA ALA A 128 37.23 29.42 10.52
C ALA A 128 35.79 29.94 10.76
N CYS A 129 35.24 30.66 9.78
CA CYS A 129 33.87 31.20 9.82
C CYS A 129 32.86 30.33 9.10
N ASP A 130 33.33 29.23 8.52
CA ASP A 130 32.52 28.24 7.83
C ASP A 130 32.36 27.02 8.76
N VAL A 131 31.18 26.41 8.78
CA VAL A 131 30.93 25.21 9.58
C VAL A 131 30.23 24.18 8.71
N THR A 132 30.32 22.90 9.08
CA THR A 132 29.74 21.82 8.25
C THR A 132 28.26 22.08 7.93
N ASP A 133 27.93 22.10 6.64
CA ASP A 133 26.56 22.16 6.15
C ASP A 133 25.82 20.87 6.48
N LEU A 134 24.53 20.98 6.77
CA LEU A 134 23.72 19.81 7.15
C LEU A 134 22.42 19.75 6.36
N CYS A 135 21.98 18.53 6.09
CA CYS A 135 20.66 18.29 5.53
C CYS A 135 19.56 18.73 6.51
N ASP A 136 18.47 19.29 5.99
CA ASP A 136 17.29 19.71 6.78
C ASP A 136 16.29 18.59 7.06
N GLY A 137 16.42 17.44 6.37
CA GLY A 137 15.45 16.33 6.43
C GLY A 137 14.37 16.39 5.35
N ASP A 138 14.36 17.46 4.56
CA ASP A 138 13.41 17.73 3.47
C ASP A 138 14.10 17.77 2.09
N GLY A 139 15.32 17.22 2.00
CA GLY A 139 16.08 17.08 0.76
C GLY A 139 17.08 18.21 0.49
N ALA A 140 17.11 19.27 1.29
CA ALA A 140 18.01 20.40 1.08
C ALA A 140 19.26 20.33 1.95
N CYS A 141 20.41 20.63 1.34
CA CYS A 141 21.63 20.93 2.08
C CYS A 141 21.61 22.40 2.52
N VAL A 142 21.62 22.64 3.83
CA VAL A 142 21.59 23.99 4.39
C VAL A 142 23.00 24.46 4.70
N GLU A 143 23.41 25.54 4.04
CA GLU A 143 24.67 26.23 4.32
C GLU A 143 24.69 26.77 5.75
N ARG A 144 25.81 26.59 6.45
CA ARG A 144 25.94 27.07 7.84
C ARG A 144 27.26 27.79 8.07
N PHE A 145 27.16 28.85 8.86
CA PHE A 145 28.31 29.70 9.18
C PHE A 145 28.48 29.82 10.69
N ALA A 146 29.71 30.14 11.11
CA ALA A 146 29.96 30.60 12.47
C ALA A 146 29.15 31.88 12.75
N GLU A 147 28.82 32.13 14.02
CA GLU A 147 28.08 33.33 14.41
C GLU A 147 28.85 34.60 14.06
N ASP A 148 28.12 35.64 13.64
CA ASP A 148 28.72 36.94 13.34
C ASP A 148 29.45 37.48 14.59
N GLY A 149 30.71 37.87 14.41
CA GLY A 149 31.57 38.35 15.49
C GLY A 149 32.47 37.29 16.13
N GLU A 150 32.30 36.00 15.82
CA GLU A 150 33.21 34.95 16.28
C GLU A 150 34.64 35.26 15.80
N PRO A 151 35.67 35.18 16.68
CA PRO A 151 37.04 35.49 16.30
C PRO A 151 37.56 34.52 15.24
N CYS A 152 38.30 35.07 14.28
CA CYS A 152 38.97 34.31 13.24
C CYS A 152 40.30 34.97 12.89
N GLY A 153 41.25 34.19 12.35
CA GLY A 153 42.56 34.71 12.00
C GLY A 153 43.34 35.25 13.20
N ASP A 154 44.14 36.29 12.97
CA ASP A 154 44.96 36.93 14.01
C ASP A 154 44.18 38.03 14.76
N ASP A 155 43.37 38.84 14.07
CA ASP A 155 42.58 39.95 14.65
C ASP A 155 41.21 40.15 13.92
N GLY A 156 40.72 39.13 13.22
CA GLY A 156 39.50 39.17 12.42
C GLY A 156 38.24 38.73 13.17
N SER A 157 37.09 38.98 12.54
CA SER A 157 35.78 38.51 13.02
C SER A 157 34.94 37.96 11.87
N CYS A 158 34.17 36.91 12.15
CA CYS A 158 33.27 36.31 11.18
C CYS A 158 32.12 37.26 10.82
N ALA A 159 31.83 37.36 9.52
CA ALA A 159 30.63 37.99 9.00
C ALA A 159 30.15 37.22 7.77
N SER A 160 28.94 36.65 7.83
CA SER A 160 28.34 35.87 6.73
C SER A 160 29.27 34.78 6.16
N GLY A 161 29.89 33.97 7.04
CA GLY A 161 30.75 32.85 6.62
C GLY A 161 32.18 33.23 6.22
N ILE A 162 32.52 34.53 6.23
CA ILE A 162 33.84 35.02 5.82
C ILE A 162 34.55 35.64 7.02
N CYS A 163 35.85 35.32 7.15
CA CYS A 163 36.69 36.02 8.10
C CYS A 163 37.04 37.42 7.58
N VAL A 164 36.57 38.45 8.29
CA VAL A 164 36.87 39.85 7.97
C VAL A 164 37.96 40.34 8.92
N GLU A 165 39.17 40.50 8.37
CA GLU A 165 40.31 41.09 9.08
C GLU A 165 40.13 42.61 9.23
N ARG A 166 40.67 43.19 10.32
CA ARG A 166 40.61 44.63 10.61
C ARG A 166 41.85 45.40 10.12
#